data_AF-A0A397UGZ3-F1
#
_entry.id   AF-A0A397UGZ3-F1
#
_cell.length_a   1.000
_cell.length_b   1.000
_cell.length_c   1.000
_cell.angle_alpha   90.00
_cell.angle_beta   90.00
_cell.angle_gamma   90.00
#
_symmetry.space_group_name_H-M   'P 1'
#
loop_
_entity.id
_entity.type
_entity.pdbx_description
1 polymer ?
#
loop_
_entity_poly.entity_id
_entity_poly.type
_entity_poly.pdbx_seq_one_letter_code
_entity_poly.pdbx_strand_id
1 'polypeptide(L)'
;MKENAEEGVEEFRRDSVFVKVSPEDVFKSSFLKIPGCVPIDVRACFKRLYPRSKVEKESSLKFYLKLCGLKSKADMPFNRLWNYYSEAKECSSDITARNMHEVASYCIIDALRCQELVVKRNVINNYREVASIAHVSLFDFHYRANGMKVRNLLGAYAFKHDMVFSTRVCKNIEKGKYPGAYIFPPKKGIETKRPVTGLDFASLYPSLIMAYNLFPEKIILNEGEADIAQKNGNNLHKIEFLFNDRTLHAWSVRHDNCPEKKGLYPIVLENLFNKRVKLKAKFALLRKEKERLEKLISTVEKKRKIV
;
A
#
# COMPACT_ATOMS: atom_id res chain seq x y z
N MET A 1 21.90 -44.64 23.21
CA MET A 1 21.09 -45.83 22.84
C MET A 1 19.78 -45.72 23.60
N LYS A 2 18.60 -45.50 23.02
CA LYS A 2 18.10 -45.57 21.64
C LYS A 2 17.39 -44.23 21.36
N GLU A 3 17.76 -43.46 20.35
CA GLU A 3 17.20 -43.57 18.98
C GLU A 3 15.72 -43.96 18.99
N ASN A 4 14.88 -42.95 18.77
CA ASN A 4 13.75 -43.00 17.85
C ASN A 4 13.54 -41.57 17.36
N ALA A 5 14.37 -41.19 16.39
CA ALA A 5 14.04 -40.15 15.45
C ALA A 5 12.89 -40.68 14.59
N GLU A 6 11.65 -40.55 15.08
CA GLU A 6 10.53 -40.45 14.16
C GLU A 6 10.65 -39.08 13.51
N GLU A 7 11.32 -39.06 12.35
CA GLU A 7 11.17 -38.01 11.36
C GLU A 7 9.68 -37.92 10.99
N GLY A 8 8.93 -37.21 11.81
CA GLY A 8 7.62 -36.71 11.45
C GLY A 8 7.83 -35.82 10.25
N VAL A 9 7.49 -36.33 9.08
CA VAL A 9 7.30 -35.55 7.86
C VAL A 9 6.45 -34.36 8.26
N GLU A 10 7.06 -33.17 8.39
CA GLU A 10 6.34 -31.93 8.68
C GLU A 10 5.27 -31.80 7.59
N GLU A 11 4.04 -32.11 7.96
CA GLU A 11 2.84 -31.87 7.18
C GLU A 11 2.98 -30.48 6.57
N PHE A 12 3.07 -30.41 5.23
CA PHE A 12 3.28 -29.17 4.48
C PHE A 12 2.47 -28.03 5.13
N ARG A 13 3.14 -27.14 5.90
CA ARG A 13 2.46 -26.15 6.76
C ARG A 13 1.74 -25.14 5.88
N ARG A 14 0.50 -25.45 5.55
CA ARG A 14 -0.42 -24.57 4.85
C ARG A 14 -0.90 -23.53 5.84
N ASP A 15 -0.31 -22.35 5.75
CA ASP A 15 -0.71 -21.21 6.56
C ASP A 15 -1.79 -20.40 5.84
N SER A 16 -2.54 -19.62 6.62
CA SER A 16 -3.43 -18.61 6.06
C SER A 16 -3.37 -17.32 6.86
N VAL A 17 -3.36 -16.20 6.15
CA VAL A 17 -3.27 -14.87 6.73
C VAL A 17 -4.35 -13.97 6.13
N PHE A 18 -5.00 -13.21 7.00
CA PHE A 18 -5.96 -12.19 6.61
C PHE A 18 -5.24 -10.91 6.19
N VAL A 19 -5.34 -10.61 4.91
CA VAL A 19 -4.75 -9.48 4.23
C VAL A 19 -5.77 -8.35 4.19
N LYS A 20 -5.54 -7.26 4.92
CA LYS A 20 -6.40 -6.07 4.85
C LYS A 20 -6.30 -5.44 3.46
N VAL A 21 -7.43 -5.34 2.75
CA VAL A 21 -7.51 -4.78 1.39
C VAL A 21 -8.03 -3.35 1.45
N SER A 22 -9.15 -3.13 2.16
CA SER A 22 -9.71 -1.82 2.46
C SER A 22 -10.00 -1.71 3.97
N PRO A 23 -10.52 -0.58 4.48
CA PRO A 23 -10.93 -0.49 5.87
C PRO A 23 -11.96 -1.56 6.27
N GLU A 24 -12.82 -1.98 5.33
CA GLU A 24 -13.94 -2.92 5.53
C GLU A 24 -13.77 -4.27 4.81
N ASP A 25 -12.86 -4.39 3.82
CA ASP A 25 -12.60 -5.65 3.10
C ASP A 25 -11.29 -6.32 3.56
N VAL A 26 -11.39 -7.61 3.83
CA VAL A 26 -10.28 -8.47 4.27
C VAL A 26 -10.24 -9.69 3.36
N PHE A 27 -9.08 -9.96 2.78
CA PHE A 27 -8.85 -11.09 1.90
C PHE A 27 -8.11 -12.20 2.65
N LYS A 28 -8.67 -13.42 2.70
CA LYS A 28 -7.96 -14.58 3.25
C LYS A 28 -7.00 -15.11 2.18
N SER A 29 -5.70 -14.96 2.40
CA SER A 29 -4.66 -15.57 1.55
C SER A 29 -4.16 -16.84 2.23
N SER A 30 -4.30 -17.98 1.56
CA SER A 30 -3.72 -19.26 1.99
C SER A 30 -2.50 -19.58 1.13
N PHE A 31 -1.41 -20.00 1.74
CA PHE A 31 -0.17 -20.29 1.03
C PHE A 31 0.60 -21.42 1.73
N LEU A 32 1.48 -22.06 0.96
CA LEU A 32 2.44 -22.99 1.53
C LEU A 32 3.61 -22.20 2.11
N LYS A 33 3.91 -22.41 3.40
CA LYS A 33 5.06 -21.76 4.03
C LYS A 33 6.34 -22.52 3.68
N ILE A 34 7.09 -21.97 2.73
CA ILE A 34 8.39 -22.49 2.32
C ILE A 34 9.48 -21.58 2.88
N PRO A 35 10.43 -22.08 3.68
CA PRO A 35 11.56 -21.30 4.16
C PRO A 35 12.32 -20.63 3.00
N GLY A 36 12.66 -19.34 3.16
CA GLY A 36 13.33 -18.55 2.12
C GLY A 36 12.42 -17.99 1.01
N CYS A 37 11.16 -18.43 0.93
CA CYS A 37 10.20 -17.95 -0.07
C CYS A 37 9.19 -16.97 0.52
N VAL A 38 8.87 -15.92 -0.24
CA VAL A 38 7.81 -14.96 0.12
C VAL A 38 6.60 -15.18 -0.80
N PRO A 39 5.52 -15.81 -0.30
CA PRO A 39 4.31 -15.97 -1.09
C PRO A 39 3.62 -14.61 -1.28
N ILE A 40 3.25 -14.31 -2.52
CA ILE A 40 2.57 -13.07 -2.89
C ILE A 40 1.38 -13.43 -3.76
N ASP A 41 0.18 -13.22 -3.22
CA ASP A 41 -1.05 -13.44 -3.97
C ASP A 41 -1.32 -12.24 -4.90
N VAL A 42 -1.28 -12.49 -6.20
CA VAL A 42 -1.49 -11.46 -7.24
C VAL A 42 -2.90 -10.86 -7.14
N ARG A 43 -3.91 -11.67 -6.83
CA ARG A 43 -5.30 -11.19 -6.67
C ARG A 43 -5.41 -10.26 -5.48
N ALA A 44 -4.77 -10.59 -4.36
CA ALA A 44 -4.71 -9.72 -3.18
C ALA A 44 -3.99 -8.38 -3.49
N CYS A 45 -2.90 -8.42 -4.26
CA CYS A 45 -2.19 -7.23 -4.71
C CYS A 45 -3.10 -6.32 -5.55
N PHE A 46 -3.77 -6.89 -6.54
CA PHE A 46 -4.61 -6.14 -7.47
C PHE A 46 -5.87 -5.59 -6.81
N LYS A 47 -6.47 -6.33 -5.88
CA LYS A 47 -7.56 -5.83 -5.04
C LYS A 47 -7.18 -4.55 -4.28
N ARG A 48 -5.92 -4.43 -3.83
CA ARG A 48 -5.42 -3.23 -3.14
C ARG A 48 -5.04 -2.09 -4.08
N LEU A 49 -4.56 -2.42 -5.29
CA LEU A 49 -4.10 -1.42 -6.26
C LEU A 49 -5.24 -0.65 -6.92
N TYR A 50 -6.41 -1.26 -7.03
CA TYR A 50 -7.55 -0.67 -7.72
C TYR A 50 -8.65 -0.28 -6.74
N PRO A 51 -9.31 0.89 -6.93
CA PRO A 51 -10.40 1.32 -6.07
C PRO A 51 -11.51 0.27 -6.00
N ARG A 52 -12.13 0.15 -4.82
CA ARG A 52 -13.23 -0.78 -4.56
C ARG A 52 -14.36 -0.67 -5.58
N SER A 53 -14.74 0.55 -5.99
CA SER A 53 -15.75 0.80 -7.01
C SER A 53 -15.46 0.16 -8.38
N LYS A 54 -14.19 -0.12 -8.70
CA LYS A 54 -13.79 -0.83 -9.92
C LYS A 54 -13.74 -2.34 -9.75
N VAL A 55 -13.53 -2.83 -8.52
CA VAL A 55 -13.22 -4.25 -8.22
C VAL A 55 -14.40 -4.99 -7.58
N GLU A 56 -15.42 -4.27 -7.08
CA GLU A 56 -16.62 -4.86 -6.48
C GLU A 56 -17.41 -5.75 -7.44
N LYS A 57 -17.39 -5.45 -8.75
CA LYS A 57 -18.14 -6.20 -9.75
C LYS A 57 -17.42 -7.47 -10.19
N GLU A 58 -16.10 -7.41 -10.34
CA GLU A 58 -15.30 -8.54 -10.82
C GLU A 58 -13.86 -8.46 -10.29
N SER A 59 -13.29 -9.62 -9.94
CA SER A 59 -11.88 -9.75 -9.52
C SER A 59 -11.17 -10.95 -10.18
N SER A 60 -11.61 -11.28 -11.39
CA SER A 60 -11.08 -12.39 -12.19
C SER A 60 -9.74 -12.01 -12.85
N LEU A 61 -8.96 -13.02 -13.23
CA LEU A 61 -7.74 -12.80 -14.02
C LEU A 61 -8.03 -12.06 -15.33
N LYS A 62 -9.09 -12.47 -16.04
CA LYS A 62 -9.56 -11.84 -17.30
C LYS A 62 -9.87 -10.36 -17.11
N PHE A 63 -10.53 -10.00 -16.01
CA PHE A 63 -10.83 -8.61 -15.67
C PHE A 63 -9.56 -7.77 -15.52
N TYR A 64 -8.58 -8.24 -14.73
CA TYR A 64 -7.34 -7.49 -14.50
C TYR A 64 -6.44 -7.41 -15.74
N LEU A 65 -6.43 -8.45 -16.59
CA LEU A 65 -5.73 -8.42 -17.87
C LEU A 65 -6.28 -7.33 -18.79
N LYS A 66 -7.61 -7.27 -18.93
CA LYS A 66 -8.29 -6.23 -19.70
C LYS A 66 -7.98 -4.84 -19.13
N LEU A 67 -8.04 -4.69 -17.80
CA LEU A 67 -7.76 -3.43 -17.11
C LEU A 67 -6.30 -2.94 -17.32
N CYS A 68 -5.37 -3.87 -17.55
CA CYS A 68 -3.97 -3.56 -17.82
C CYS A 68 -3.62 -3.45 -19.31
N GLY A 69 -4.58 -3.66 -20.21
CA GLY A 69 -4.36 -3.70 -21.66
C GLY A 69 -3.47 -4.87 -22.10
N LEU A 70 -3.53 -6.00 -21.40
CA LEU A 70 -2.80 -7.21 -21.74
C LEU A 70 -3.68 -8.16 -22.57
N LYS A 71 -3.03 -9.10 -23.27
CA LYS A 71 -3.75 -10.15 -24.02
C LYS A 71 -4.64 -10.95 -23.05
N SER A 72 -5.77 -11.41 -23.56
CA SER A 72 -6.68 -12.25 -22.77
C SER A 72 -6.00 -13.55 -22.34
N LYS A 73 -6.55 -14.15 -21.29
CA LYS A 73 -6.23 -15.53 -20.93
C LYS A 73 -6.85 -16.51 -21.94
N ALA A 74 -6.34 -17.74 -21.96
CA ALA A 74 -7.05 -18.86 -22.56
C ALA A 74 -8.30 -19.16 -21.72
N ASP A 75 -9.38 -19.65 -22.33
CA ASP A 75 -10.58 -20.04 -21.59
C ASP A 75 -10.86 -21.52 -21.84
N MET A 76 -10.93 -22.29 -20.76
CA MET A 76 -11.21 -23.72 -20.81
C MET A 76 -12.28 -24.01 -19.74
N PRO A 77 -13.51 -24.38 -20.15
CA PRO A 77 -14.55 -24.78 -19.21
C PRO A 77 -14.09 -25.97 -18.36
N PHE A 78 -14.42 -25.94 -17.07
CA PHE A 78 -13.94 -26.98 -16.13
C PHE A 78 -14.34 -28.39 -16.57
N ASN A 79 -15.56 -28.58 -17.07
CA ASN A 79 -16.04 -29.87 -17.59
C ASN A 79 -15.14 -30.43 -18.69
N ARG A 80 -14.68 -29.57 -19.61
CA ARG A 80 -13.81 -29.97 -20.72
C ARG A 80 -12.44 -30.41 -20.20
N LEU A 81 -11.89 -29.67 -19.24
CA LEU A 81 -10.62 -30.04 -18.61
C LEU A 81 -10.70 -31.39 -17.90
N TRP A 82 -11.78 -31.65 -17.14
CA TRP A 82 -11.97 -32.95 -16.47
C TRP A 82 -12.13 -34.10 -17.45
N ASN A 83 -12.90 -33.92 -18.52
CA ASN A 83 -13.07 -34.96 -19.54
C ASN A 83 -11.73 -35.33 -20.18
N TYR A 84 -10.92 -34.33 -20.56
CA TYR A 84 -9.58 -34.57 -21.13
C TYR A 84 -8.65 -35.33 -20.18
N TYR A 85 -8.70 -35.00 -18.88
CA TYR A 85 -7.94 -35.75 -17.87
C TYR A 85 -8.43 -37.20 -17.70
N SER A 86 -9.74 -37.42 -17.70
CA SER A 86 -10.32 -38.77 -17.57
C SER A 86 -9.97 -39.64 -18.77
N GLU A 87 -10.17 -39.14 -19.99
CA GLU A 87 -9.82 -39.83 -21.23
C GLU A 87 -8.32 -40.20 -21.29
N ALA A 88 -7.44 -39.27 -20.88
CA ALA A 88 -6.00 -39.50 -20.87
C ALA A 88 -5.53 -40.54 -19.83
N LYS A 89 -6.32 -40.78 -18.76
CA LYS A 89 -6.04 -41.85 -17.80
C LYS A 89 -6.44 -43.22 -18.31
N GLU A 90 -7.52 -43.29 -19.08
CA GLU A 90 -8.06 -44.55 -19.58
C GLU A 90 -7.27 -45.08 -20.77
N CYS A 91 -6.84 -44.21 -21.70
CA CYS A 91 -6.13 -44.64 -22.90
C CYS A 91 -5.08 -43.63 -23.38
N SER A 92 -3.90 -44.15 -23.72
CA SER A 92 -2.84 -43.36 -24.36
C SER A 92 -2.98 -43.43 -25.88
N SER A 93 -3.35 -42.32 -26.51
CA SER A 93 -3.53 -42.18 -27.95
C SER A 93 -3.08 -40.80 -28.41
N ASP A 94 -2.89 -40.61 -29.72
CA ASP A 94 -2.54 -39.31 -30.29
C ASP A 94 -3.59 -38.22 -29.98
N ILE A 95 -4.87 -38.62 -29.87
CA ILE A 95 -5.96 -37.69 -29.53
C ILE A 95 -5.87 -37.26 -28.06
N THR A 96 -5.70 -38.21 -27.14
CA THR A 96 -5.57 -37.90 -25.71
C THR A 96 -4.29 -37.10 -25.43
N ALA A 97 -3.21 -37.35 -26.17
CA ALA A 97 -2.00 -36.53 -26.14
C ALA A 97 -2.25 -35.07 -26.59
N ARG A 98 -3.00 -34.85 -27.67
CA ARG A 98 -3.38 -33.50 -28.14
C ARG A 98 -4.27 -32.76 -27.13
N ASN A 99 -5.24 -33.46 -26.54
CA ASN A 99 -6.12 -32.89 -25.50
C ASN A 99 -5.31 -32.45 -24.27
N MET A 100 -4.37 -33.29 -23.81
CA MET A 100 -3.48 -32.95 -22.70
C MET A 100 -2.51 -31.81 -23.04
N HIS A 101 -2.06 -31.70 -24.29
CA HIS A 101 -1.29 -30.55 -24.75
C HIS A 101 -2.08 -29.23 -24.67
N GLU A 102 -3.39 -29.26 -24.98
CA GLU A 102 -4.27 -28.09 -24.82
C GLU A 102 -4.41 -27.68 -23.36
N VAL A 103 -4.60 -28.66 -22.46
CA VAL A 103 -4.65 -28.43 -21.00
C VAL A 103 -3.35 -27.81 -20.49
N ALA A 104 -2.20 -28.37 -20.88
CA ALA A 104 -0.89 -27.84 -20.49
C ALA A 104 -0.70 -26.39 -20.99
N SER A 105 -1.07 -26.11 -22.25
CA SER A 105 -1.01 -24.77 -22.83
C SER A 105 -1.90 -23.78 -22.08
N TYR A 106 -3.11 -24.17 -21.70
CA TYR A 106 -4.01 -23.36 -20.87
C TYR A 106 -3.37 -23.02 -19.52
N CYS A 107 -2.81 -24.00 -18.81
CA CYS A 107 -2.15 -23.78 -17.52
C CYS A 107 -0.93 -22.85 -17.63
N ILE A 108 -0.10 -23.02 -18.66
CA ILE A 108 1.09 -22.18 -18.90
C ILE A 108 0.66 -20.73 -19.14
N ILE A 109 -0.37 -20.51 -19.98
CA ILE A 109 -0.87 -19.17 -20.28
C ILE A 109 -1.40 -18.50 -19.00
N ASP A 110 -2.21 -19.18 -18.20
CA ASP A 110 -2.76 -18.61 -16.96
C ASP A 110 -1.67 -18.25 -15.95
N ALA A 111 -0.65 -19.08 -15.79
CA ALA A 111 0.51 -18.80 -14.95
C ALA A 111 1.32 -17.59 -15.46
N LEU A 112 1.59 -17.54 -16.78
CA LEU A 112 2.32 -16.44 -17.40
C LEU A 112 1.57 -15.11 -17.27
N ARG A 113 0.24 -15.11 -17.48
CA ARG A 113 -0.61 -13.92 -17.35
C ARG A 113 -0.58 -13.34 -15.94
N CYS A 114 -0.49 -14.17 -14.90
CA CYS A 114 -0.30 -13.71 -13.53
C CYS A 114 1.03 -12.97 -13.34
N GLN A 115 2.11 -13.49 -13.93
CA GLN A 115 3.44 -12.85 -13.86
C GLN A 115 3.47 -11.53 -14.62
N GLU A 116 2.90 -11.49 -15.84
CA GLU A 116 2.81 -10.28 -16.65
C GLU A 116 2.08 -9.15 -15.91
N LEU A 117 1.01 -9.46 -15.17
CA LEU A 117 0.29 -8.49 -14.35
C LEU A 117 1.20 -7.85 -13.27
N VAL A 118 1.95 -8.69 -12.55
CA VAL A 118 2.89 -8.25 -11.50
C VAL A 118 3.97 -7.33 -12.08
N VAL A 119 4.52 -7.69 -13.24
CA VAL A 119 5.53 -6.88 -13.96
C VAL A 119 4.91 -5.58 -14.47
N LYS A 120 3.75 -5.64 -15.12
CA LYS A 120 3.06 -4.48 -15.72
C LYS A 120 2.73 -3.40 -14.69
N ARG A 121 2.42 -3.78 -13.45
CA ARG A 121 2.13 -2.85 -12.34
C ARG A 121 3.33 -2.63 -11.41
N ASN A 122 4.50 -3.16 -11.75
CA ASN A 122 5.74 -3.03 -10.99
C ASN A 122 5.58 -3.38 -9.50
N VAL A 123 4.78 -4.40 -9.20
CA VAL A 123 4.30 -4.70 -7.83
C VAL A 123 5.47 -4.95 -6.89
N ILE A 124 6.39 -5.84 -7.27
CA ILE A 124 7.50 -6.28 -6.42
C ILE A 124 8.46 -5.12 -6.11
N ASN A 125 8.81 -4.30 -7.10
CA ASN A 125 9.71 -3.18 -6.88
C ASN A 125 9.06 -2.11 -5.99
N ASN A 126 7.76 -1.85 -6.14
CA ASN A 126 7.03 -0.96 -5.24
C ASN A 126 7.02 -1.50 -3.80
N TYR A 127 6.85 -2.82 -3.65
CA TYR A 127 6.88 -3.47 -2.34
C TYR A 127 8.26 -3.34 -1.71
N ARG A 128 9.33 -3.61 -2.47
CA ARG A 128 10.72 -3.49 -2.02
C ARG A 128 11.06 -2.09 -1.54
N GLU A 129 10.67 -1.06 -2.30
CA GLU A 129 10.95 0.34 -1.94
C GLU A 129 10.28 0.72 -0.62
N VAL A 130 8.99 0.43 -0.47
CA VAL A 130 8.28 0.79 0.77
C VAL A 130 8.70 -0.08 1.94
N ALA A 131 8.99 -1.36 1.71
CA ALA A 131 9.52 -2.26 2.73
C ALA A 131 10.88 -1.76 3.25
N SER A 132 11.77 -1.33 2.36
CA SER A 132 13.06 -0.73 2.71
C SER A 132 12.89 0.58 3.49
N ILE A 133 12.01 1.48 3.03
CA ILE A 133 11.72 2.74 3.75
C ILE A 133 11.19 2.46 5.16
N ALA A 134 10.27 1.50 5.30
CA ALA A 134 9.61 1.19 6.57
C ALA A 134 10.38 0.17 7.43
N HIS A 135 11.55 -0.29 6.99
CA HIS A 135 12.37 -1.31 7.65
C HIS A 135 11.65 -2.65 7.90
N VAL A 136 10.65 -3.00 7.09
CA VAL A 136 9.88 -4.25 7.24
C VAL A 136 10.30 -5.30 6.21
N SER A 137 10.02 -6.57 6.49
CA SER A 137 10.21 -7.65 5.50
C SER A 137 9.24 -7.50 4.33
N LEU A 138 9.56 -8.10 3.17
CA LEU A 138 8.62 -8.17 2.04
C LEU A 138 7.33 -8.92 2.41
N PHE A 139 7.46 -9.94 3.26
CA PHE A 139 6.33 -10.69 3.79
C PHE A 139 5.40 -9.77 4.59
N ASP A 140 5.94 -9.03 5.58
CA ASP A 140 5.13 -8.11 6.39
C ASP A 140 4.57 -6.95 5.57
N PHE A 141 5.29 -6.50 4.55
CA PHE A 141 4.76 -5.50 3.63
C PHE A 141 3.44 -6.00 2.99
N HIS A 142 3.44 -7.24 2.48
CA HIS A 142 2.28 -7.83 1.82
C HIS A 142 1.19 -8.22 2.82
N TYR A 143 1.52 -8.90 3.91
CA TYR A 143 0.52 -9.47 4.80
C TYR A 143 0.03 -8.52 5.90
N ARG A 144 0.81 -7.52 6.32
CA ARG A 144 0.49 -6.64 7.46
C ARG A 144 0.00 -5.27 7.01
N ALA A 145 -0.89 -4.69 7.82
CA ALA A 145 -1.47 -3.37 7.58
C ALA A 145 -0.43 -2.24 7.69
N ASN A 146 -0.75 -1.07 7.13
CA ASN A 146 0.16 0.07 7.08
C ASN A 146 0.58 0.59 8.47
N GLY A 147 -0.23 0.37 9.51
CA GLY A 147 0.13 0.73 10.88
C GLY A 147 1.44 0.09 11.35
N MET A 148 1.73 -1.16 10.93
CA MET A 148 3.01 -1.80 11.25
C MET A 148 4.18 -1.10 10.56
N LYS A 149 4.01 -0.70 9.29
CA LYS A 149 5.03 0.00 8.51
C LYS A 149 5.39 1.34 9.16
N VAL A 150 4.36 2.10 9.59
CA VAL A 150 4.55 3.37 10.30
C VAL A 150 5.23 3.14 11.65
N ARG A 151 4.76 2.17 12.43
CA ARG A 151 5.36 1.84 13.75
C ARG A 151 6.84 1.50 13.63
N ASN A 152 7.19 0.65 12.68
CA ASN A 152 8.56 0.19 12.51
C ASN A 152 9.50 1.30 11.99
N LEU A 153 9.00 2.15 11.07
CA LEU A 153 9.70 3.37 10.66
C LEU A 153 9.96 4.29 11.86
N LEU A 154 8.94 4.56 12.67
CA LEU A 154 9.08 5.40 13.85
C LEU A 154 10.06 4.79 14.87
N GLY A 155 10.00 3.48 15.10
CA GLY A 155 10.93 2.78 15.98
C GLY A 155 12.39 2.89 15.52
N ALA A 156 12.64 2.79 14.21
CA ALA A 156 13.99 2.94 13.65
C ALA A 156 14.54 4.37 13.81
N TYR A 157 13.69 5.40 13.77
CA TYR A 157 14.11 6.77 14.05
C TYR A 157 14.25 7.01 15.55
N ALA A 158 13.29 6.56 16.37
CA ALA A 158 13.34 6.67 17.83
C ALA A 158 14.65 6.11 18.39
N PHE A 159 15.06 4.93 17.93
CA PHE A 159 16.34 4.32 18.32
C PHE A 159 17.56 5.21 18.01
N LYS A 160 17.56 5.91 16.87
CA LYS A 160 18.64 6.84 16.49
C LYS A 160 18.66 8.11 17.32
N HIS A 161 17.56 8.43 17.98
CA HIS A 161 17.38 9.61 18.83
C HIS A 161 17.41 9.26 20.33
N ASP A 162 17.84 8.04 20.69
CA ASP A 162 17.87 7.55 22.07
C ASP A 162 16.49 7.59 22.76
N MET A 163 15.44 7.31 21.98
CA MET A 163 14.05 7.31 22.43
C MET A 163 13.50 5.89 22.48
N VAL A 164 12.67 5.62 23.50
CA VAL A 164 11.97 4.34 23.66
C VAL A 164 10.47 4.53 23.46
N PHE A 165 9.85 3.64 22.69
CA PHE A 165 8.40 3.64 22.48
C PHE A 165 7.70 2.66 23.43
N SER A 166 6.63 3.12 24.06
CA SER A 166 5.76 2.25 24.84
C SER A 166 4.98 1.32 23.92
N THR A 167 4.98 0.02 24.23
CA THR A 167 4.14 -1.00 23.59
C THR A 167 2.83 -1.24 24.35
N ARG A 168 2.56 -0.46 25.41
CA ARG A 168 1.37 -0.61 26.23
C ARG A 168 0.12 -0.30 25.42
N VAL A 169 -0.85 -1.21 25.49
CA VAL A 169 -2.18 -0.99 24.94
C VAL A 169 -2.98 -0.15 25.94
N CYS A 170 -3.50 1.00 25.50
CA CYS A 170 -4.44 1.77 26.31
C CYS A 170 -5.70 0.93 26.57
N LYS A 171 -5.98 0.64 27.85
CA LYS A 171 -7.16 -0.12 28.25
C LYS A 171 -8.43 0.74 28.32
N ASN A 172 -8.27 2.02 28.63
CA ASN A 172 -9.37 2.97 28.81
C ASN A 172 -9.45 3.91 27.61
N ILE A 173 -9.92 3.40 26.48
CA ILE A 173 -10.16 4.22 25.28
C ILE A 173 -11.58 4.73 25.34
N GLU A 174 -11.72 6.04 25.54
CA GLU A 174 -13.02 6.70 25.42
C GLU A 174 -13.52 6.55 23.98
N LYS A 175 -14.72 5.99 23.82
CA LYS A 175 -15.35 5.83 22.51
C LYS A 175 -15.97 7.16 22.10
N GLY A 176 -15.69 7.60 20.88
CA GLY A 176 -16.22 8.84 20.33
C GLY A 176 -15.70 9.04 18.92
N LYS A 177 -16.31 9.97 18.18
CA LYS A 177 -15.78 10.42 16.89
C LYS A 177 -15.20 11.82 17.06
N TYR A 178 -13.98 12.02 16.60
CA TYR A 178 -13.41 13.35 16.46
C TYR A 178 -14.12 14.13 15.35
N PRO A 179 -14.21 15.46 15.45
CA PRO A 179 -14.73 16.28 14.37
C PRO A 179 -13.90 16.03 13.10
N GLY A 180 -14.62 15.83 12.00
CA GLY A 180 -14.02 15.56 10.70
C GLY A 180 -13.52 16.83 10.01
N ALA A 181 -13.17 16.69 8.73
CA ALA A 181 -12.85 17.85 7.90
C ALA A 181 -14.07 18.76 7.76
N TYR A 182 -13.84 20.07 7.81
CA TYR A 182 -14.86 21.05 7.49
C TYR A 182 -15.15 21.06 5.99
N ILE A 183 -16.42 20.96 5.61
CA ILE A 183 -16.87 21.00 4.22
C ILE A 183 -17.66 22.29 4.03
N PHE A 184 -17.14 23.18 3.19
CA PHE A 184 -17.85 24.39 2.82
C PHE A 184 -19.07 24.03 1.94
N PRO A 185 -20.27 24.55 2.22
CA PRO A 185 -21.46 24.22 1.44
C PRO A 185 -21.32 24.73 0.00
N PRO A 186 -21.45 23.86 -1.02
CA PRO A 186 -21.27 24.28 -2.41
C PRO A 186 -22.50 25.04 -2.93
N LYS A 187 -22.27 26.07 -3.76
CA LYS A 187 -23.33 26.66 -4.58
C LYS A 187 -23.63 25.72 -5.75
N LYS A 188 -24.77 25.04 -5.70
CA LYS A 188 -25.19 24.08 -6.74
C LYS A 188 -25.62 24.82 -8.00
N GLY A 189 -25.19 24.33 -9.16
CA GLY A 189 -25.54 24.89 -10.46
C GLY A 189 -24.43 24.67 -11.48
N ILE A 190 -24.70 25.02 -12.73
CA ILE A 190 -23.70 25.03 -13.81
C ILE A 190 -23.17 26.46 -13.90
N GLU A 191 -21.88 26.66 -13.63
CA GLU A 191 -21.21 27.95 -13.84
C GLU A 191 -20.76 28.04 -15.31
N THR A 192 -21.46 28.88 -16.08
CA THR A 192 -21.20 29.09 -17.52
C THR A 192 -20.51 30.42 -17.81
N LYS A 193 -20.44 31.33 -16.83
CA LYS A 193 -20.00 32.72 -17.08
C LYS A 193 -18.50 32.93 -16.89
N ARG A 194 -17.85 32.09 -16.09
CA ARG A 194 -16.43 32.25 -15.76
C ARG A 194 -15.73 30.91 -15.51
N PRO A 195 -14.42 30.81 -15.78
CA PRO A 195 -13.62 29.66 -15.38
C PRO A 195 -13.62 29.46 -13.86
N VAL A 196 -13.66 28.20 -13.43
CA VAL A 196 -13.53 27.81 -12.02
C VAL A 196 -12.11 27.32 -11.78
N THR A 197 -11.40 27.96 -10.84
CA THR A 197 -10.03 27.58 -10.46
C THR A 197 -10.05 26.72 -9.19
N GLY A 198 -9.34 25.60 -9.21
CA GLY A 198 -9.14 24.75 -8.03
C GLY A 198 -7.79 25.04 -7.36
N LEU A 199 -7.81 25.44 -6.09
CA LEU A 199 -6.62 25.54 -5.24
C LEU A 199 -6.63 24.35 -4.27
N ASP A 200 -5.48 23.68 -4.13
CA ASP A 200 -5.31 22.53 -3.25
C ASP A 200 -3.99 22.62 -2.48
N PHE A 201 -3.98 22.14 -1.25
CA PHE A 201 -2.78 22.10 -0.41
C PHE A 201 -1.97 20.84 -0.70
N ALA A 202 -0.68 21.01 -1.01
CA ALA A 202 0.23 19.89 -1.19
C ALA A 202 0.55 19.21 0.16
N SER A 203 -0.14 18.11 0.46
CA SER A 203 0.06 17.30 1.68
C SER A 203 -0.31 18.03 2.98
N LEU A 204 -1.54 18.56 3.05
CA LEU A 204 -2.05 19.36 4.18
C LEU A 204 -1.69 18.79 5.57
N TYR A 205 -2.10 17.56 5.89
CA TYR A 205 -1.86 17.00 7.23
C TYR A 205 -0.38 16.84 7.60
N PRO A 206 0.49 16.23 6.76
CA PRO A 206 1.93 16.24 7.02
C PRO A 206 2.50 17.64 7.26
N SER A 207 2.06 18.63 6.46
CA SER A 207 2.54 20.02 6.60
C SER A 207 2.13 20.63 7.94
N LEU A 208 0.90 20.37 8.41
CA LEU A 208 0.45 20.82 9.74
C LEU A 208 1.21 20.14 10.88
N ILE A 209 1.45 18.83 10.77
CA ILE A 209 2.23 18.07 11.77
C ILE A 209 3.65 18.65 11.88
N MET A 210 4.30 18.92 10.75
CA MET A 210 5.63 19.54 10.73
C MET A 210 5.57 20.96 11.30
N ALA A 211 4.70 21.83 10.78
CA ALA A 211 4.65 23.25 11.14
C ALA A 211 4.33 23.50 12.62
N TYR A 212 3.41 22.72 13.20
CA TYR A 212 3.02 22.85 14.60
C TYR A 212 3.70 21.86 15.53
N ASN A 213 4.75 21.17 15.05
CA ASN A 213 5.55 20.23 15.84
C ASN A 213 4.73 19.12 16.53
N LEU A 214 3.68 18.62 15.87
CA LEU A 214 2.73 17.70 16.48
C LEU A 214 3.38 16.33 16.73
N PHE A 215 3.76 16.07 17.97
CA PHE A 215 4.38 14.84 18.44
C PHE A 215 4.06 14.67 19.93
N PRO A 216 3.73 13.46 20.44
CA PRO A 216 3.28 13.29 21.83
C PRO A 216 4.14 13.97 22.91
N GLU A 217 5.46 13.95 22.82
CA GLU A 217 6.35 14.61 23.82
C GLU A 217 6.37 16.15 23.72
N LYS A 218 5.79 16.70 22.65
CA LYS A 218 5.63 18.15 22.47
C LYS A 218 4.23 18.63 22.83
N ILE A 219 3.34 17.72 23.23
CA ILE A 219 1.97 18.05 23.63
C ILE A 219 1.91 18.22 25.15
N ILE A 220 1.41 19.38 25.57
CA ILE A 220 1.06 19.72 26.95
C ILE A 220 -0.46 19.66 27.06
N LEU A 221 -0.97 18.98 28.09
CA LEU A 221 -2.41 18.82 28.33
C LEU A 221 -2.91 19.70 29.49
N ASN A 222 -2.01 20.17 30.35
CA ASN A 222 -2.34 21.00 31.50
C ASN A 222 -2.05 22.48 31.21
N GLU A 223 -3.01 23.36 31.49
CA GLU A 223 -2.87 24.80 31.27
C GLU A 223 -1.76 25.43 32.12
N GLY A 224 -1.59 25.02 33.38
CA GLY A 224 -0.51 25.51 34.25
C GLY A 224 0.88 25.13 33.73
N GLU A 225 1.04 23.94 33.13
CA GLU A 225 2.28 23.55 32.47
C GLU A 225 2.53 24.37 31.20
N ALA A 226 1.47 24.71 30.46
CA ALA A 226 1.56 25.57 29.29
C ALA A 226 2.01 26.99 29.68
N ASP A 227 1.45 27.56 30.75
CA ASP A 227 1.86 28.87 31.28
C ASP A 227 3.34 28.88 31.69
N ILE A 228 3.80 27.82 32.36
CA ILE A 228 5.22 27.66 32.73
C ILE A 228 6.10 27.57 31.46
N ALA A 229 5.70 26.77 30.48
CA ALA A 229 6.45 26.62 29.23
C ALA A 229 6.55 27.96 28.46
N GLN A 230 5.48 28.75 28.46
CA GLN A 230 5.44 30.07 27.84
C GLN A 230 6.31 31.09 28.59
N LYS A 231 6.27 31.10 29.93
CA LYS A 231 7.16 31.92 30.78
C LYS A 231 8.64 31.58 30.55
N ASN A 232 8.95 30.31 30.25
CA ASN A 232 10.28 29.86 29.88
C ASN A 232 10.68 30.20 28.42
N GLY A 233 9.87 31.00 27.71
CA GLY A 233 10.18 31.49 26.37
C GLY A 233 9.84 30.54 25.22
N ASN A 234 9.05 29.49 25.45
CA ASN A 234 8.59 28.62 24.37
C ASN A 234 7.35 29.18 23.68
N ASN A 235 7.32 29.09 22.35
CA ASN A 235 6.11 29.40 21.59
C ASN A 235 5.18 28.19 21.56
N LEU A 236 3.91 28.38 21.88
CA LEU A 236 2.91 27.33 21.96
C LEU A 236 1.85 27.50 20.88
N HIS A 237 1.43 26.39 20.28
CA HIS A 237 0.23 26.34 19.44
C HIS A 237 -0.92 25.72 20.24
N LYS A 238 -1.95 26.52 20.56
CA LYS A 238 -3.16 26.04 21.22
C LYS A 238 -3.99 25.20 20.25
N ILE A 239 -4.39 24.03 20.71
CA ILE A 239 -5.26 23.07 20.03
C ILE A 239 -6.55 23.01 20.83
N GLU A 240 -7.68 23.17 20.15
CA GLU A 240 -9.00 23.19 20.77
C GLU A 240 -10.01 22.50 19.86
N PHE A 241 -10.72 21.50 20.38
CA PHE A 241 -11.78 20.82 19.65
C PHE A 241 -12.80 20.17 20.57
N LEU A 242 -14.00 19.95 20.04
CA LEU A 242 -15.08 19.26 20.74
C LEU A 242 -14.90 17.74 20.65
N PHE A 243 -15.04 17.03 21.77
CA PHE A 243 -15.08 15.57 21.84
C PHE A 243 -16.07 15.15 22.93
N ASN A 244 -17.06 14.31 22.57
CA ASN A 244 -18.13 13.87 23.48
C ASN A 244 -18.74 15.04 24.29
N ASP A 245 -19.11 16.11 23.57
CA ASP A 245 -19.73 17.33 24.11
C ASP A 245 -18.85 18.10 25.12
N ARG A 246 -17.54 17.85 25.12
CA ARG A 246 -16.55 18.57 25.93
C ARG A 246 -15.51 19.22 25.05
N THR A 247 -15.17 20.47 25.35
CA THR A 247 -14.03 21.13 24.71
C THR A 247 -12.75 20.60 25.33
N LEU A 248 -11.89 19.98 24.52
CA LEU A 248 -10.56 19.57 24.91
C LEU A 248 -9.56 20.66 24.51
N HIS A 249 -8.65 20.96 25.42
CA HIS A 249 -7.54 21.88 25.20
C HIS A 249 -6.21 21.11 25.27
N ALA A 250 -5.29 21.49 24.39
CA ALA A 250 -3.92 21.04 24.43
C ALA A 250 -3.01 22.13 23.83
N TRP A 251 -1.72 22.05 24.09
CA TRP A 251 -0.73 22.97 23.53
C TRP A 251 0.42 22.19 22.94
N SER A 252 0.81 22.52 21.72
CA SER A 252 2.02 21.97 21.10
C SER A 252 3.17 22.97 21.22
N VAL A 253 4.30 22.52 21.77
CA VAL A 253 5.53 23.32 21.83
C VAL A 253 6.12 23.43 20.43
N ARG A 254 6.15 24.64 19.86
CA ARG A 254 6.67 24.84 18.50
C ARG A 254 8.18 24.65 18.47
N HIS A 255 8.68 24.19 17.32
CA HIS A 255 10.12 24.08 17.10
C HIS A 255 10.76 25.39 16.63
N ASP A 256 9.98 26.39 16.20
CA ASP A 256 10.43 27.71 15.74
C ASP A 256 11.62 27.67 14.75
N ASN A 257 11.55 26.72 13.81
CA ASN A 257 12.61 26.38 12.85
C ASN A 257 13.97 25.96 13.46
N CYS A 258 14.07 25.73 14.77
CA CYS A 258 15.23 25.13 15.43
C CYS A 258 15.21 23.60 15.26
N PRO A 259 16.22 22.99 14.60
CA PRO A 259 16.29 21.54 14.39
C PRO A 259 16.26 20.73 15.69
N GLU A 260 16.89 21.22 16.75
CA GLU A 260 17.02 20.55 18.06
C GLU A 260 15.68 20.46 18.79
N LYS A 261 14.74 21.36 18.48
CA LYS A 261 13.41 21.41 19.08
C LYS A 261 12.37 20.57 18.32
N LYS A 262 12.70 20.06 17.13
CA LYS A 262 11.78 19.27 16.31
C LYS A 262 11.47 17.94 16.99
N GLY A 263 10.19 17.60 17.06
CA GLY A 263 9.73 16.28 17.47
C GLY A 263 10.03 15.22 16.41
N LEU A 264 9.93 13.95 16.83
CA LEU A 264 10.23 12.80 15.97
C LEU A 264 9.37 12.76 14.69
N TYR A 265 8.07 13.06 14.81
CA TYR A 265 7.14 13.01 13.67
C TYR A 265 7.50 14.04 12.59
N PRO A 266 7.72 15.34 12.91
CA PRO A 266 8.25 16.30 11.96
C PRO A 266 9.54 15.85 11.26
N ILE A 267 10.51 15.32 12.00
CA ILE A 267 11.80 14.85 11.45
C ILE A 267 11.57 13.74 10.41
N VAL A 268 10.75 12.75 10.75
CA VAL A 268 10.43 11.63 9.86
C VAL A 268 9.69 12.12 8.61
N LEU A 269 8.69 13.00 8.77
CA LEU A 269 7.91 13.53 7.65
C LEU A 269 8.74 14.41 6.72
N GLU A 270 9.64 15.23 7.25
CA GLU A 270 10.57 16.05 6.46
C GLU A 270 11.50 15.16 5.63
N ASN A 271 12.03 14.07 6.22
CA ASN A 271 12.85 13.11 5.48
C ASN A 271 12.06 12.42 4.35
N LEU A 272 10.85 11.94 4.65
CA LEU A 272 9.97 11.32 3.64
C LEU A 272 9.59 12.30 2.53
N PHE A 273 9.33 13.56 2.87
CA PHE A 273 9.04 14.62 1.91
C PHE A 273 10.24 14.86 0.98
N ASN A 274 11.43 15.02 1.54
CA ASN A 274 12.67 15.21 0.78
C ASN A 274 12.96 14.02 -0.16
N LYS A 275 12.75 12.79 0.32
CA LYS A 275 12.83 11.59 -0.54
C LYS A 275 11.81 11.64 -1.69
N ARG A 276 10.56 12.02 -1.40
CA ARG A 276 9.50 12.15 -2.41
C ARG A 276 9.84 13.21 -3.46
N VAL A 277 10.38 14.37 -3.06
CA VAL A 277 10.81 15.44 -3.98
C VAL A 277 11.91 14.93 -4.91
N LYS A 278 12.95 14.28 -4.36
CA LYS A 278 14.03 13.68 -5.15
C LYS A 278 13.50 12.64 -6.15
N LEU A 279 12.58 11.79 -5.72
CA LEU A 279 11.95 10.80 -6.59
C LEU A 279 11.13 11.46 -7.70
N LYS A 280 10.31 12.47 -7.38
CA LYS A 280 9.52 13.21 -8.38
C LYS A 280 10.39 13.87 -9.44
N ALA A 281 11.53 14.44 -9.07
CA ALA A 281 12.48 15.02 -10.01
C ALA A 281 13.01 13.96 -11.00
N LYS A 282 13.41 12.78 -10.50
CA LYS A 282 13.82 11.65 -11.35
C LYS A 282 12.68 11.16 -12.26
N PHE A 283 11.45 11.05 -11.73
CA PHE A 283 10.28 10.64 -12.51
C PHE A 283 9.97 11.63 -13.65
N ALA A 284 10.15 12.92 -13.44
CA ALA A 284 9.93 13.92 -14.48
C ALA A 284 10.87 13.71 -15.68
N LEU A 285 12.15 13.37 -15.42
CA LEU A 285 13.12 13.04 -16.48
C LEU A 285 12.73 11.76 -17.21
N LEU A 286 12.40 10.69 -16.48
CA LEU A 286 12.00 9.40 -17.06
C LEU A 286 10.71 9.51 -17.89
N ARG A 287 9.76 10.37 -17.48
CA ARG A 287 8.54 10.61 -18.25
C ARG A 287 8.86 11.23 -19.61
N LYS A 288 9.76 12.23 -19.67
CA LYS A 288 10.19 12.84 -20.94
C LYS A 288 10.82 11.81 -21.87
N GLU A 289 11.70 10.94 -21.33
CA GLU A 289 12.34 9.90 -22.13
C GLU A 289 11.33 8.86 -22.63
N LYS A 290 10.39 8.45 -21.77
CA LYS A 290 9.30 7.56 -22.16
C LYS A 290 8.48 8.14 -23.32
N GLU A 291 8.07 9.41 -23.22
CA GLU A 291 7.30 10.09 -24.28
C GLU A 291 8.09 10.17 -25.59
N ARG A 292 9.41 10.40 -25.52
CA ARG A 292 10.30 10.36 -26.69
C ARG A 292 10.32 8.98 -27.34
N LEU A 293 10.49 7.92 -26.56
CA LEU A 293 10.51 6.53 -27.06
C LEU A 293 9.17 6.12 -27.67
N GLU A 294 8.05 6.48 -27.04
CA GLU A 294 6.71 6.22 -27.58
C GLU A 294 6.50 6.91 -28.94
N LYS A 295 6.97 8.15 -29.11
CA LYS A 295 6.95 8.84 -30.40
C LYS A 295 7.80 8.13 -31.46
N LEU A 296 9.00 7.67 -31.10
CA LEU A 296 9.87 6.93 -32.01
C LEU A 296 9.23 5.61 -32.48
N ILE A 297 8.67 4.84 -31.55
CA ILE A 297 7.97 3.59 -31.86
C ILE A 297 6.80 3.86 -32.82
N SER A 298 5.98 4.87 -32.54
CA SER A 298 4.85 5.23 -33.41
C SER A 298 5.28 5.61 -34.83
N THR A 299 6.47 6.22 -34.97
CA THR A 299 7.04 6.61 -36.26
C THR A 299 7.51 5.38 -37.03
N VAL A 300 8.17 4.43 -36.35
CA VAL A 300 8.62 3.16 -36.95
C VAL A 300 7.42 2.30 -37.37
N GLU A 301 6.37 2.22 -36.54
CA GLU A 301 5.14 1.49 -36.88
C GLU A 301 4.41 2.10 -38.08
N LYS A 302 4.35 3.43 -38.17
CA LYS A 302 3.79 4.11 -39.36
C LYS A 302 4.61 3.81 -40.62
N LYS A 303 5.95 3.84 -40.54
CA LYS A 303 6.81 3.49 -41.68
C LYS A 303 6.66 2.03 -42.11
N ARG A 304 6.49 1.11 -41.17
CA ARG A 304 6.24 -0.32 -41.45
C ARG A 304 4.86 -0.63 -42.03
N LYS A 305 3.87 0.27 -41.91
CA LYS A 305 2.55 0.13 -42.55
C LYS A 305 2.49 0.71 -43.96
N ILE A 306 3.52 1.47 -44.36
CA ILE A 306 3.62 2.13 -45.69
C ILE A 306 4.43 1.25 -46.68
N VAL A 307 5.15 0.23 -46.17
CA VAL A 307 5.84 -0.81 -46.94
C VAL A 307 4.99 -2.07 -46.92
#